data_AF-A0A2E5WDI3-F1
#
_entry.id   AF-A0A2E5WDI3-F1
#
_cell.length_a   1.000
_cell.length_b   1.000
_cell.length_c   1.000
_cell.angle_alpha   90.00
_cell.angle_beta   90.00
_cell.angle_gamma   90.00
#
_symmetry.space_group_name_H-M   'P 1'
#
loop_
_entity.id
_entity.type
_entity.pdbx_description
1 polymer ?
#
loop_
_entity_poly.entity_id
_entity_poly.type
_entity_poly.pdbx_seq_one_letter_code
_entity_poly.pdbx_strand_id
1 'polypeptide(L)'
;MNLDAYFELRQDVESQSVRSIKRFLDYGKRVRQDTGLDEMMQWIGRVLHDTDQVYSQQERAQAFIVGSCEWLARRWQLDPSQAAAMITVIGDVDRVRLLRLLVTEHDPERRQGLQQSFRDTDAKLAGWIEERALHEDPQDEVDLVHEAPFLRFVESLEQVDPLVADGGDDLAKELEEAEQQKIRLGRELEAASERAERAVQRLESVEEEAKGLRKNLRDERENGDKLRQERTKRIKFERDARETGTQLQRLKEEYVKLDQRLRESVRRQGSKNPPLLDQLRQMSPEDLLGVTQRSDDDIGQARRRFASVFHSDRAAQLPPWVADLFDHLLGLVNAACDKARK
;
A
#
# COMPACT_ATOMS: atom_id res chain seq x y z
N MET A 1 20.36 49.95 21.36
CA MET A 1 20.91 48.92 20.44
C MET A 1 19.80 48.50 19.48
N ASN A 2 20.07 48.09 18.23
CA ASN A 2 19.04 47.54 17.33
C ASN A 2 18.94 46.01 17.50
N LEU A 3 17.88 45.40 16.96
CA LEU A 3 17.60 43.96 17.09
C LEU A 3 18.72 43.08 16.53
N ASP A 4 19.30 43.44 15.37
CA ASP A 4 20.35 42.66 14.73
C ASP A 4 21.65 42.66 15.56
N ALA A 5 22.09 43.82 16.05
CA ALA A 5 23.27 43.90 16.92
C ALA A 5 23.06 43.17 18.25
N TYR A 6 21.80 43.07 18.73
CA TYR A 6 21.48 42.28 19.91
C TYR A 6 21.63 40.77 19.65
N PHE A 7 21.17 40.28 18.51
CA PHE A 7 21.39 38.87 18.14
C PHE A 7 22.87 38.53 17.96
N GLU A 8 23.64 39.41 17.33
CA GLU A 8 25.11 39.26 17.23
C GLU A 8 25.76 39.23 18.62
N LEU A 9 25.36 40.14 19.52
CA LEU A 9 25.86 40.16 20.90
C LEU A 9 25.55 38.83 21.63
N ARG A 10 24.32 38.31 21.52
CA ARG A 10 23.94 37.03 22.12
C ARG A 10 24.84 35.90 21.64
N GLN A 11 25.01 35.78 20.33
CA GLN A 11 25.85 34.74 19.74
C GLN A 11 27.32 34.87 20.16
N ASP A 12 27.86 36.09 20.17
CA ASP A 12 29.25 36.32 20.53
C ASP A 12 29.51 36.09 22.02
N VAL A 13 28.57 36.42 22.91
CA VAL A 13 28.63 36.13 24.35
C VAL A 13 28.62 34.63 24.62
N GLU A 14 27.79 33.87 23.93
CA GLU A 14 27.77 32.40 24.02
C GLU A 14 29.10 31.77 23.61
N SER A 15 29.77 32.36 22.61
CA SER A 15 31.05 31.85 22.12
C SER A 15 32.24 32.13 23.06
N GLN A 16 32.09 33.02 24.05
CA GLN A 16 33.20 33.40 24.93
C GLN A 16 33.54 32.31 25.94
N SER A 17 34.83 32.19 26.26
CA SER A 17 35.32 31.29 27.31
C SER A 17 35.87 32.09 28.49
N VAL A 18 35.87 31.51 29.69
CA VAL A 18 36.52 32.14 30.86
C VAL A 18 37.98 32.52 30.56
N ARG A 19 38.68 31.77 29.71
CA ARG A 19 40.06 32.10 29.30
C ARG A 19 40.11 33.38 28.43
N SER A 20 39.16 33.59 27.51
CA SER A 20 39.13 34.82 26.70
C SER A 20 38.77 36.02 27.57
N ILE A 21 37.79 35.85 28.46
CA ILE A 21 37.34 36.86 29.43
C ILE A 21 38.51 37.29 30.34
N LYS A 22 39.29 36.35 30.89
CA LYS A 22 40.46 36.67 31.74
C LYS A 22 41.58 37.44 30.99
N ARG A 23 41.63 37.40 29.66
CA ARG A 23 42.63 38.12 28.86
C ARG A 23 42.17 39.52 28.47
N PHE A 24 40.86 39.73 28.34
CA PHE A 24 40.29 41.02 27.97
C PHE A 24 40.71 42.10 28.97
N LEU A 25 41.31 43.19 28.47
CA LEU A 25 41.84 44.31 29.27
C LEU A 25 42.76 43.88 30.45
N ASP A 26 43.47 42.76 30.30
CA ASP A 26 44.27 42.15 31.37
C ASP A 26 43.45 41.85 32.65
N TYR A 27 42.15 41.61 32.52
CA TYR A 27 41.20 41.43 33.62
C TYR A 27 41.69 40.42 34.66
N GLY A 28 42.11 39.23 34.24
CA GLY A 28 42.61 38.20 35.15
C GLY A 28 43.93 38.57 35.84
N LYS A 29 44.70 39.54 35.34
CA LYS A 29 45.85 40.11 36.08
C LYS A 29 45.39 41.18 37.06
N ARG A 30 44.50 42.08 36.63
CA ARG A 30 43.94 43.16 37.46
C ARG A 30 43.23 42.60 38.69
N VAL A 31 42.43 41.55 38.54
CA VAL A 31 41.78 40.85 39.66
C VAL A 31 42.81 40.23 40.63
N ARG A 32 43.84 39.55 40.11
CA ARG A 32 44.88 38.94 40.97
C ARG A 32 45.73 39.95 41.72
N GLN A 33 45.86 41.15 41.18
CA GLN A 33 46.64 42.24 41.76
C GLN A 33 45.77 43.24 42.52
N ASP A 34 44.45 43.03 42.52
CA ASP A 34 43.43 43.92 43.08
C ASP A 34 43.67 45.41 42.76
N THR A 35 43.97 45.70 41.50
CA THR A 35 44.36 47.05 41.06
C THR A 35 43.77 47.39 39.69
N GLY A 36 43.30 48.63 39.55
CA GLY A 36 42.82 49.18 38.27
C GLY A 36 41.49 48.60 37.78
N LEU A 37 40.66 48.06 38.67
CA LEU A 37 39.33 47.54 38.34
C LEU A 37 38.32 48.67 38.05
N ASP A 38 38.41 49.80 38.74
CA ASP A 38 37.56 50.98 38.46
C ASP A 38 37.82 51.57 37.07
N GLU A 39 39.09 51.69 36.70
CA GLU A 39 39.49 52.10 35.35
C GLU A 39 38.96 51.11 34.30
N MET A 40 39.03 49.81 34.60
CA MET A 40 38.49 48.77 33.73
C MET A 40 36.98 48.91 33.54
N MET A 41 36.22 49.20 34.60
CA MET A 41 34.77 49.42 34.50
C MET A 41 34.43 50.65 33.64
N GLN A 42 35.24 51.71 33.69
CA GLN A 42 35.11 52.84 32.78
C GLN A 42 35.38 52.44 31.32
N TRP A 43 36.41 51.63 31.07
CA TRP A 43 36.71 51.10 29.73
C TRP A 43 35.61 50.18 29.21
N ILE A 44 35.04 49.31 30.05
CA ILE A 44 33.88 48.47 29.72
C ILE A 44 32.72 49.34 29.26
N GLY A 45 32.41 50.41 30.01
CA GLY A 45 31.38 51.37 29.61
C GLY A 45 31.64 51.98 28.24
N ARG A 46 32.88 52.36 27.93
CA ARG A 46 33.25 52.92 26.62
C ARG A 46 33.08 51.90 25.49
N VAL A 47 33.48 50.65 25.69
CA VAL A 47 33.35 49.58 24.69
C VAL A 47 31.88 49.27 24.41
N LEU A 48 31.05 49.19 25.46
CA LEU A 48 29.63 48.85 25.32
C LEU A 48 28.79 49.95 24.65
N HIS A 49 29.14 51.22 24.88
CA HIS A 49 28.46 52.38 24.29
C HIS A 49 29.15 52.94 23.03
N ASP A 50 30.07 52.18 22.45
CA ASP A 50 30.78 52.57 21.24
C ASP A 50 29.82 52.67 20.05
N THR A 51 29.55 53.90 19.62
CA THR A 51 28.68 54.18 18.46
C THR A 51 29.46 54.22 17.15
N ASP A 52 30.77 54.48 17.23
CA ASP A 52 31.66 54.64 16.08
C ASP A 52 32.22 53.29 15.57
N GLN A 53 31.86 52.17 16.23
CA GLN A 53 32.29 50.81 15.89
C GLN A 53 33.81 50.64 15.87
N VAL A 54 34.49 51.34 16.78
CA VAL A 54 35.94 51.22 16.99
C VAL A 54 36.29 49.84 17.57
N TYR A 55 35.41 49.30 18.41
CA TYR A 55 35.59 47.98 19.04
C TYR A 55 34.79 46.90 18.32
N SER A 56 35.41 45.73 18.19
CA SER A 56 34.79 44.55 17.59
C SER A 56 33.62 44.02 18.42
N GLN A 57 32.71 43.27 17.78
CA GLN A 57 31.59 42.62 18.48
C GLN A 57 32.07 41.62 19.54
N GLN A 58 33.20 40.95 19.30
CA GLN A 58 33.85 40.08 20.30
C GLN A 58 34.30 40.86 21.54
N GLU A 59 34.88 42.05 21.37
CA GLU A 59 35.28 42.90 22.50
C GLU A 59 34.06 43.43 23.26
N ARG A 60 32.95 43.72 22.57
CA ARG A 60 31.68 44.10 23.21
C ARG A 60 31.08 42.95 24.02
N ALA A 61 31.09 41.73 23.48
CA ALA A 61 30.67 40.54 24.20
C ALA A 61 31.53 40.29 25.45
N GLN A 62 32.85 40.42 25.32
CA GLN A 62 33.78 40.30 26.46
C GLN A 62 33.54 41.39 27.50
N ALA A 63 33.35 42.64 27.07
CA ALA A 63 33.04 43.76 27.97
C ALA A 63 31.72 43.54 28.73
N PHE A 64 30.69 43.01 28.06
CA PHE A 64 29.41 42.69 28.70
C PHE A 64 29.58 41.62 29.79
N ILE A 65 30.31 40.54 29.49
CA ILE A 65 30.54 39.48 30.47
C ILE A 65 31.38 39.97 31.64
N VAL A 66 32.49 40.68 31.39
CA VAL A 66 33.34 41.21 32.47
C VAL A 66 32.56 42.20 33.34
N GLY A 67 31.80 43.12 32.73
CA GLY A 67 30.96 44.06 33.47
C GLY A 67 29.92 43.34 34.33
N SER A 68 29.31 42.27 33.81
CA SER A 68 28.39 41.43 34.57
C SER A 68 29.10 40.71 35.71
N CYS A 69 30.30 40.15 35.48
CA CYS A 69 31.07 39.46 36.51
C CYS A 69 31.44 40.38 37.67
N GLU A 70 31.96 41.57 37.40
CA GLU A 70 32.33 42.52 38.47
C GLU A 70 31.11 43.04 39.21
N TRP A 71 30.03 43.37 38.48
CA TRP A 71 28.79 43.79 39.11
C TRP A 71 28.21 42.71 40.02
N LEU A 72 28.21 41.46 39.55
CA LEU A 72 27.68 40.31 40.26
C LEU A 72 28.55 39.88 41.41
N ALA A 73 29.88 39.94 41.30
CA ALA A 73 30.78 39.50 42.36
C ALA A 73 30.54 40.24 43.69
N ARG A 74 30.32 41.55 43.62
CA ARG A 74 29.96 42.40 44.77
C ARG A 74 28.61 42.05 45.41
N ARG A 75 27.76 41.32 44.67
CA ARG A 75 26.35 41.05 45.02
C ARG A 75 26.03 39.55 44.99
N TRP A 76 27.06 38.71 44.90
CA TRP A 76 26.95 37.26 44.79
C TRP A 76 26.67 36.67 46.17
N GLN A 77 25.74 35.73 46.26
CA GLN A 77 25.39 35.14 47.55
C GLN A 77 26.25 33.89 47.76
N LEU A 78 27.25 34.02 48.64
CA LEU A 78 28.18 32.93 48.98
C LEU A 78 27.55 31.90 49.92
N ASP A 79 26.88 32.36 50.98
CA ASP A 79 26.18 31.52 51.96
C ASP A 79 24.67 31.84 51.94
N PRO A 80 23.87 31.16 51.11
CA PRO A 80 22.44 31.42 51.08
C PRO A 80 21.77 30.92 52.37
N SER A 81 21.35 31.84 53.22
CA SER A 81 20.54 31.53 54.41
C SER A 81 19.06 31.30 54.11
N GLN A 82 18.63 31.50 52.85
CA GLN A 82 17.25 31.44 52.40
C GLN A 82 17.01 30.26 51.45
N ALA A 83 15.74 29.86 51.30
CA ALA A 83 15.35 28.86 50.33
C ALA A 83 15.30 29.51 48.94
N ALA A 84 15.97 28.90 47.95
CA ALA A 84 15.91 29.38 46.58
C ALA A 84 14.46 29.31 46.07
N ALA A 85 13.93 30.43 45.57
CA ALA A 85 12.62 30.45 44.95
C ALA A 85 12.62 29.59 43.67
N MET A 86 11.47 28.99 43.33
CA MET A 86 11.29 28.39 42.01
C MET A 86 11.18 29.52 40.99
N ILE A 87 11.97 29.45 39.91
CA ILE A 87 12.03 30.52 38.90
C ILE A 87 11.73 29.95 37.53
N THR A 88 10.78 30.59 36.87
CA THR A 88 10.46 30.34 35.47
C THR A 88 11.02 31.50 34.65
N VAL A 89 11.97 31.20 33.77
CA VAL A 89 12.49 32.15 32.79
C VAL A 89 11.72 31.97 31.49
N ILE A 90 11.01 33.01 31.07
CA ILE A 90 10.29 33.01 29.80
C ILE A 90 11.29 33.29 28.67
N GLY A 91 11.22 32.54 27.57
CA GLY A 91 12.04 32.73 26.36
C GLY A 91 13.27 31.82 26.30
N ASP A 92 14.12 32.03 25.29
CA ASP A 92 15.36 31.30 25.13
C ASP A 92 16.33 31.64 26.27
N VAL A 93 16.69 30.63 27.07
CA VAL A 93 17.61 30.79 28.20
C VAL A 93 19.05 30.77 27.68
N ASP A 94 19.68 31.93 27.68
CA ASP A 94 21.09 32.11 27.32
C ASP A 94 21.83 32.97 28.36
N ARG A 95 23.15 33.11 28.20
CA ARG A 95 24.01 33.87 29.11
C ARG A 95 23.62 35.33 29.19
N VAL A 96 23.27 35.97 28.07
CA VAL A 96 22.88 37.38 28.07
C VAL A 96 21.64 37.56 28.93
N ARG A 97 20.60 36.74 28.73
CA ARG A 97 19.35 36.80 29.47
C ARG A 97 19.54 36.46 30.94
N LEU A 98 20.27 35.40 31.27
CA LEU A 98 20.53 35.00 32.66
C LEU A 98 21.36 36.04 33.42
N LEU A 99 22.43 36.57 32.80
CA LEU A 99 23.25 37.63 33.41
C LEU A 99 22.43 38.90 33.61
N ARG A 100 21.60 39.30 32.64
CA ARG A 100 20.71 40.45 32.79
C ARG A 100 19.71 40.25 33.92
N LEU A 101 19.03 39.10 33.97
CA LEU A 101 18.09 38.77 35.05
C LEU A 101 18.77 38.84 36.42
N LEU A 102 19.99 38.30 36.54
CA LEU A 102 20.78 38.38 37.78
C LEU A 102 21.17 39.82 38.14
N VAL A 103 21.49 40.65 37.15
CA VAL A 103 21.83 42.07 37.34
C VAL A 103 20.63 42.90 37.76
N THR A 104 19.44 42.61 37.23
CA THR A 104 18.22 43.38 37.50
C THR A 104 17.42 42.87 38.70
N GLU A 105 17.58 41.60 39.08
CA GLU A 105 16.81 41.01 40.18
C GLU A 105 17.24 41.61 41.52
N HIS A 106 16.28 42.14 42.28
CA HIS A 106 16.50 42.79 43.57
C HIS A 106 16.09 41.91 44.75
N ASP A 107 15.17 40.96 44.53
CA ASP A 107 14.71 40.03 45.55
C ASP A 107 15.78 38.95 45.84
N PRO A 108 16.26 38.81 47.10
CA PRO A 108 17.30 37.84 47.44
C PRO A 108 16.94 36.39 47.14
N GLU A 109 15.69 35.96 47.37
CA GLU A 109 15.26 34.57 47.17
C GLU A 109 15.20 34.20 45.68
N ARG A 110 14.68 35.11 44.84
CA ARG A 110 14.71 34.97 43.38
C ARG A 110 16.13 35.12 42.83
N ARG A 111 16.97 35.99 43.40
CA ARG A 111 18.37 36.05 42.99
C ARG A 111 19.09 34.73 43.26
N GLN A 112 18.81 34.08 44.40
CA GLN A 112 19.37 32.77 44.72
C GLN A 112 18.93 31.68 43.73
N GLY A 113 17.65 31.63 43.38
CA GLY A 113 17.16 30.68 42.37
C GLY A 113 17.78 30.93 40.99
N LEU A 114 17.99 32.20 40.60
CA LEU A 114 18.66 32.56 39.35
C LEU A 114 20.13 32.16 39.37
N GLN A 115 20.83 32.36 40.50
CA GLN A 115 22.21 31.94 40.67
C GLN A 115 22.34 30.42 40.53
N GLN A 116 21.40 29.66 41.10
CA GLN A 116 21.38 28.20 40.95
C GLN A 116 21.17 27.80 39.48
N SER A 117 20.18 28.39 38.81
CA SER A 117 19.95 28.13 37.38
C SER A 117 21.17 28.50 36.51
N PHE A 118 21.86 29.59 36.84
CA PHE A 118 23.08 30.00 36.16
C PHE A 118 24.25 29.06 36.43
N ARG A 119 24.42 28.54 37.65
CA ARG A 119 25.43 27.51 37.97
C ARG A 119 25.20 26.24 37.17
N ASP A 120 23.94 25.82 37.03
CA ASP A 120 23.58 24.62 36.28
C ASP A 120 23.85 24.78 34.77
N THR A 121 23.71 26.01 34.25
CA THR A 121 23.91 26.32 32.82
C THR A 121 25.36 26.64 32.47
N ASP A 122 26.08 27.39 33.30
CA ASP A 122 27.47 27.80 33.10
C ASP A 122 28.29 27.77 34.39
N ALA A 123 28.58 26.56 34.87
CA ALA A 123 29.37 26.33 36.07
C ALA A 123 30.76 27.00 36.04
N LYS A 124 31.36 27.20 34.85
CA LYS A 124 32.70 27.79 34.75
C LYS A 124 32.67 29.29 35.00
N LEU A 125 31.71 29.99 34.40
CA LEU A 125 31.56 31.42 34.59
C LEU A 125 31.00 31.72 35.99
N ALA A 126 30.04 30.92 36.48
CA ALA A 126 29.55 31.02 37.84
C ALA A 126 30.67 30.84 38.89
N GLY A 127 31.53 29.83 38.70
CA GLY A 127 32.68 29.61 39.58
C GLY A 127 33.69 30.76 39.56
N TRP A 128 33.84 31.46 38.42
CA TRP A 128 34.68 32.66 38.35
C TRP A 128 34.09 33.84 39.12
N ILE A 129 32.77 34.06 39.01
CA ILE A 129 32.08 35.12 39.77
C ILE A 129 32.16 34.83 41.26
N GLU A 130 32.02 33.57 41.66
CA GLU A 130 32.15 33.14 43.05
C GLU A 130 33.58 33.34 43.60
N GLU A 131 34.61 32.97 42.81
CA GLU A 131 36.01 33.26 43.13
C GLU A 131 36.22 34.77 43.33
N ARG A 132 35.64 35.60 42.46
CA ARG A 132 35.75 37.05 42.57
C ARG A 132 35.02 37.61 43.80
N ALA A 133 33.84 37.08 44.11
CA ALA A 133 33.03 37.49 45.26
C ALA A 133 33.72 37.21 46.60
N LEU A 134 34.50 36.14 46.71
CA LEU A 134 35.32 35.83 47.89
C LEU A 134 36.43 36.86 48.16
N HIS A 135 36.81 37.64 47.13
CA HIS A 135 37.84 38.65 47.20
C HIS A 135 37.30 40.08 47.32
N GLU A 136 35.98 40.28 47.35
CA GLU A 136 35.37 41.59 47.61
C GLU A 136 35.27 41.81 49.12
N ASP A 137 35.66 43.00 49.62
CA ASP A 137 35.44 43.37 51.01
C ASP A 137 33.99 43.87 51.18
N PRO A 138 33.18 43.27 52.08
CA PRO A 138 31.83 43.74 52.36
C PRO A 138 31.75 45.20 52.85
N GLN A 139 32.87 45.80 53.25
CA GLN A 139 32.97 47.17 53.74
C GLN A 139 33.33 48.21 52.67
N ASP A 140 33.70 47.78 51.46
CA ASP A 140 34.01 48.71 50.38
C ASP A 140 32.75 49.45 49.91
N GLU A 141 32.80 50.78 49.91
CA GLU A 141 31.71 51.60 49.39
C GLU A 141 31.49 51.30 47.91
N VAL A 142 30.25 50.98 47.54
CA VAL A 142 29.86 50.74 46.16
C VAL A 142 30.09 52.01 45.35
N ASP A 143 31.12 52.04 44.52
CA ASP A 143 31.35 53.15 43.59
C ASP A 143 30.38 53.05 42.40
N LEU A 144 29.17 53.53 42.64
CA LEU A 144 28.08 53.60 41.66
C LEU A 144 28.46 54.42 40.42
N VAL A 145 29.45 55.32 40.51
CA VAL A 145 29.88 56.16 39.39
C VAL A 145 30.54 55.31 38.31
N HIS A 146 31.31 54.30 38.70
CA HIS A 146 32.00 53.40 37.78
C HIS A 146 31.10 52.29 37.21
N GLU A 147 30.06 51.88 37.94
CA GLU A 147 29.09 50.88 37.48
C GLU A 147 27.98 51.46 36.57
N ALA A 148 27.65 52.75 36.71
CA ALA A 148 26.54 53.39 35.99
C ALA A 148 26.58 53.26 34.45
N PRO A 149 27.74 53.34 33.75
CA PRO A 149 27.79 53.10 32.32
C PRO A 149 27.38 51.68 31.93
N PHE A 150 27.78 50.67 32.69
CA PHE A 150 27.41 49.27 32.45
C PHE A 150 25.91 49.06 32.67
N LEU A 151 25.36 49.57 33.77
CA LEU A 151 23.92 49.45 34.06
C LEU A 151 23.05 50.11 32.98
N ARG A 152 23.44 51.31 32.51
CA ARG A 152 22.76 51.96 31.38
C ARG A 152 22.78 51.14 30.11
N PHE A 153 23.84 50.36 29.87
CA PHE A 153 23.88 49.43 28.75
C PHE A 153 22.86 48.29 28.95
N VAL A 154 22.85 47.67 30.13
CA VAL A 154 21.89 46.61 30.48
C VAL A 154 20.44 47.09 30.33
N GLU A 155 20.12 48.28 30.84
CA GLU A 155 18.81 48.92 30.71
C GLU A 155 18.45 49.17 29.24
N SER A 156 19.42 49.52 28.39
CA SER A 156 19.16 49.74 26.96
C SER A 156 18.73 48.47 26.21
N LEU A 157 19.01 47.29 26.76
CA LEU A 157 18.60 46.00 26.20
C LEU A 157 17.13 45.68 26.47
N GLU A 158 16.50 46.31 27.47
CA GLU A 158 15.05 46.16 27.73
C GLU A 158 14.19 46.61 26.54
N GLN A 159 14.68 47.56 25.76
CA GLN A 159 13.98 48.05 24.57
C GLN A 159 13.93 47.02 23.44
N VAL A 160 14.82 46.01 23.48
CA VAL A 160 15.03 45.05 22.39
C VAL A 160 14.60 43.63 22.80
N ASP A 161 14.84 43.26 24.06
CA ASP A 161 14.42 42.00 24.66
C ASP A 161 13.98 42.25 26.11
N PRO A 162 12.70 42.60 26.32
CA PRO A 162 12.16 42.94 27.62
C PRO A 162 12.16 41.71 28.53
N LEU A 163 12.73 41.87 29.73
CA LEU A 163 12.63 40.86 30.77
C LEU A 163 11.22 40.93 31.36
N VAL A 164 10.39 39.92 31.07
CA VAL A 164 9.04 39.85 31.64
C VAL A 164 9.19 39.61 33.14
N ALA A 165 9.04 40.68 33.92
CA ALA A 165 8.91 40.63 35.36
C ALA A 165 7.45 40.33 35.71
N ASP A 166 7.00 39.09 35.50
CA ASP A 166 5.79 38.63 36.17
C ASP A 166 5.99 37.22 36.71
N GLY A 167 6.39 37.18 37.98
CA GLY A 167 6.38 35.99 38.83
C GLY A 167 5.06 35.88 39.60
N GLY A 168 3.94 36.19 38.96
CA GLY A 168 2.61 36.03 39.55
C GLY A 168 2.09 34.60 39.40
N ASP A 169 1.55 34.04 40.48
CA ASP A 169 0.78 32.78 40.55
C ASP A 169 -0.27 32.61 39.42
N ASP A 170 -0.68 33.71 38.78
CA ASP A 170 -1.63 33.70 37.67
C ASP A 170 -1.04 33.09 36.39
N LEU A 171 0.26 33.28 36.10
CA LEU A 171 0.89 32.69 34.92
C LEU A 171 1.11 31.17 35.09
N ALA A 172 1.39 30.73 36.32
CA ALA A 172 1.49 29.31 36.65
C ALA A 172 0.12 28.61 36.50
N LYS A 173 -0.97 29.29 36.88
CA LYS A 173 -2.34 28.82 36.63
C LYS A 173 -2.69 28.81 35.16
N GLU A 174 -2.34 29.84 34.40
CA GLU A 174 -2.57 29.87 32.94
C GLU A 174 -1.80 28.75 32.23
N LEU A 175 -0.58 28.44 32.67
CA LEU A 175 0.20 27.31 32.16
C LEU A 175 -0.46 25.97 32.49
N GLU A 176 -0.92 25.79 33.73
CA GLU A 176 -1.62 24.57 34.15
C GLU A 176 -2.94 24.39 33.38
N GLU A 177 -3.71 25.47 33.17
CA GLU A 177 -4.93 25.46 32.36
C GLU A 177 -4.62 25.14 30.89
N ALA A 178 -3.55 25.68 30.33
CA ALA A 178 -3.10 25.37 28.98
C ALA A 178 -2.66 23.90 28.83
N GLU A 179 -1.97 23.34 29.82
CA GLU A 179 -1.59 21.94 29.86
C GLU A 179 -2.82 21.03 29.96
N GLN A 180 -3.79 21.37 30.80
CA GLN A 180 -5.06 20.64 30.90
C GLN A 180 -5.86 20.70 29.60
N GLN A 181 -5.90 21.86 28.93
CA GLN A 181 -6.51 22.00 27.61
C GLN A 181 -5.79 21.15 26.56
N LYS A 182 -4.45 21.12 26.57
CA LYS A 182 -3.66 20.28 25.66
C LYS A 182 -3.95 18.79 25.88
N ILE A 183 -4.06 18.33 27.13
CA ILE A 183 -4.42 16.94 27.45
C ILE A 183 -5.83 16.64 26.95
N ARG A 184 -6.79 17.55 27.15
CA ARG A 184 -8.16 17.38 26.68
C ARG A 184 -8.23 17.28 25.15
N LEU A 185 -7.57 18.21 24.46
CA LEU A 185 -7.49 18.21 22.99
C LEU A 185 -6.78 16.95 22.47
N GLY A 186 -5.74 16.48 23.17
CA GLY A 186 -5.07 15.21 22.85
C GLY A 186 -6.03 14.02 22.90
N ARG A 187 -6.84 13.92 23.96
CA ARG A 187 -7.87 12.87 24.08
C ARG A 187 -8.97 12.99 23.02
N GLU A 188 -9.39 14.20 22.70
CA GLU A 188 -10.39 14.45 21.64
C GLU A 188 -9.84 14.06 20.27
N LEU A 189 -8.55 14.34 20.00
CA LEU A 189 -7.85 13.94 18.78
C LEU A 189 -7.71 12.42 18.67
N GLU A 190 -7.29 11.74 19.75
CA GLU A 190 -7.21 10.27 19.80
C GLU A 190 -8.58 9.64 19.49
N ALA A 191 -9.64 10.13 20.15
CA ALA A 191 -10.99 9.65 19.89
C ALA A 191 -11.46 9.94 18.46
N ALA A 192 -11.04 11.06 17.86
CA ALA A 192 -11.33 11.35 16.45
C ALA A 192 -10.57 10.41 15.52
N SER A 193 -9.30 10.12 15.80
CA SER A 193 -8.47 9.18 15.05
C SER A 193 -9.07 7.77 15.09
N GLU A 194 -9.44 7.26 16.26
CA GLU A 194 -10.10 5.95 16.38
C GLU A 194 -11.40 5.87 15.58
N ARG A 195 -12.20 6.95 15.58
CA ARG A 195 -13.43 6.99 14.77
C ARG A 195 -13.13 6.98 13.28
N ALA A 196 -12.09 7.70 12.85
CA ALA A 196 -11.65 7.71 11.46
C ALA A 196 -11.14 6.33 11.03
N GLU A 197 -10.32 5.66 11.85
CA GLU A 197 -9.83 4.30 11.59
C GLU A 197 -10.99 3.30 11.45
N ARG A 198 -11.98 3.35 12.36
CA ARG A 198 -13.19 2.51 12.25
C ARG A 198 -13.98 2.81 10.98
N ALA A 199 -14.05 4.07 10.54
CA ALA A 199 -14.72 4.43 9.30
C ALA A 199 -13.98 3.89 8.06
N VAL A 200 -12.65 3.95 8.06
CA VAL A 200 -11.81 3.37 7.00
C VAL A 200 -12.00 1.86 6.91
N GLN A 201 -11.95 1.15 8.05
CA GLN A 201 -12.19 -0.31 8.07
C GLN A 201 -13.57 -0.68 7.51
N ARG A 202 -14.61 0.11 7.81
CA ARG A 202 -15.96 -0.09 7.25
C ARG A 202 -16.01 0.18 5.75
N LEU A 203 -15.27 1.18 5.26
CA LEU A 203 -15.19 1.47 3.83
C LEU A 203 -14.50 0.30 3.10
N GLU A 204 -13.39 -0.21 3.64
CA GLU A 204 -12.69 -1.37 3.07
C GLU A 204 -13.60 -2.61 2.99
N SER A 205 -14.36 -2.90 4.06
CA SER A 205 -15.30 -4.03 4.03
C SER A 205 -16.38 -3.85 2.96
N VAL A 206 -16.93 -2.64 2.81
CA VAL A 206 -17.96 -2.33 1.80
C VAL A 206 -17.36 -2.39 0.38
N GLU A 207 -16.11 -1.98 0.20
CA GLU A 207 -15.42 -2.08 -1.09
C GLU A 207 -15.19 -3.54 -1.50
N GLU A 208 -14.80 -4.41 -0.56
CA GLU A 208 -14.65 -5.84 -0.83
C GLU A 208 -15.99 -6.51 -1.14
N GLU A 209 -17.06 -6.16 -0.41
CA GLU A 209 -18.43 -6.60 -0.75
C GLU A 209 -18.84 -6.12 -2.16
N ALA A 210 -18.55 -4.87 -2.52
CA ALA A 210 -18.85 -4.33 -3.84
C ALA A 210 -18.04 -5.04 -4.95
N LYS A 211 -16.77 -5.37 -4.71
CA LYS A 211 -15.95 -6.18 -5.64
C LYS A 211 -16.54 -7.58 -5.80
N GLY A 212 -16.94 -8.22 -4.70
CA GLY A 212 -17.61 -9.53 -4.70
C GLY A 212 -18.90 -9.51 -5.53
N LEU A 213 -19.77 -8.52 -5.30
CA LEU A 213 -21.01 -8.34 -6.05
C LEU A 213 -20.77 -8.09 -7.54
N ARG A 214 -19.76 -7.28 -7.89
CA ARG A 214 -19.38 -7.04 -9.31
C ARG A 214 -18.91 -8.33 -9.99
N LYS A 215 -18.13 -9.16 -9.29
CA LYS A 215 -17.69 -10.46 -9.80
C LYS A 215 -18.88 -11.39 -10.02
N ASN A 216 -19.74 -11.53 -9.01
CA ASN A 216 -20.95 -12.36 -9.12
C ASN A 216 -21.85 -11.91 -10.28
N LEU A 217 -22.01 -10.60 -10.47
CA LEU A 217 -22.81 -10.06 -11.58
C LEU A 217 -22.18 -10.37 -12.95
N ARG A 218 -20.85 -10.36 -13.06
CA ARG A 218 -20.15 -10.80 -14.29
C ARG A 218 -20.40 -12.29 -14.54
N ASP A 219 -20.24 -13.13 -13.52
CA ASP A 219 -20.40 -14.58 -13.64
C ASP A 219 -21.85 -14.94 -14.03
N GLU A 220 -22.85 -14.28 -13.45
CA GLU A 220 -24.26 -14.43 -13.83
C GLU A 220 -24.54 -13.99 -15.28
N ARG A 221 -23.89 -12.91 -15.75
CA ARG A 221 -23.99 -12.49 -17.15
C ARG A 221 -23.39 -13.53 -18.10
N GLU A 222 -22.21 -14.05 -17.78
CA GLU A 222 -21.57 -15.11 -18.57
C GLU A 222 -22.41 -16.40 -18.60
N ASN A 223 -23.01 -16.78 -17.47
CA ASN A 223 -23.93 -17.90 -17.40
C ASN A 223 -25.18 -17.65 -18.25
N GLY A 224 -25.73 -16.44 -18.20
CA GLY A 224 -26.84 -16.01 -19.07
C GLY A 224 -26.49 -16.10 -20.55
N ASP A 225 -25.27 -15.72 -20.94
CA ASP A 225 -24.79 -15.86 -22.33
C ASP A 225 -24.61 -17.32 -22.75
N LYS A 226 -24.07 -18.16 -21.87
CA LYS A 226 -23.98 -19.62 -22.12
C LYS A 226 -25.37 -20.23 -22.31
N LEU A 227 -26.35 -19.85 -21.49
CA LEU A 227 -27.76 -20.27 -21.63
C LEU A 227 -28.36 -19.81 -22.97
N ARG A 228 -28.09 -18.57 -23.40
CA ARG A 228 -28.52 -18.06 -24.72
C ARG A 228 -27.90 -18.85 -25.86
N GLN A 229 -26.60 -19.17 -25.78
CA GLN A 229 -25.91 -19.98 -26.78
C GLN A 229 -26.47 -21.40 -26.85
N GLU A 230 -26.68 -22.05 -25.70
CA GLU A 230 -27.27 -23.39 -25.63
C GLU A 230 -28.70 -23.41 -26.19
N ARG A 231 -29.52 -22.40 -25.87
CA ARG A 231 -30.86 -22.26 -26.48
C ARG A 231 -30.78 -22.13 -28.00
N THR A 232 -29.84 -21.35 -28.50
CA THR A 232 -29.63 -21.17 -29.95
C THR A 232 -29.21 -22.47 -30.63
N LYS A 233 -28.28 -23.23 -30.02
CA LYS A 233 -27.88 -24.56 -30.50
C LYS A 233 -29.04 -25.54 -30.50
N ARG A 234 -29.83 -25.60 -29.41
CA ARG A 234 -31.02 -26.46 -29.32
C ARG A 234 -32.02 -26.16 -30.44
N ILE A 235 -32.33 -24.89 -30.67
CA ILE A 235 -33.24 -24.49 -31.76
C ILE A 235 -32.69 -24.93 -33.12
N LYS A 236 -31.38 -24.81 -33.34
CA LYS A 236 -30.74 -25.29 -34.58
C LYS A 236 -30.87 -26.81 -34.72
N PHE A 237 -30.53 -27.58 -33.68
CA PHE A 237 -30.66 -29.04 -33.70
C PHE A 237 -32.10 -29.50 -33.89
N GLU A 238 -33.09 -28.83 -33.28
CA GLU A 238 -34.50 -29.14 -33.51
C GLU A 238 -34.93 -28.87 -34.96
N ARG A 239 -34.41 -27.82 -35.60
CA ARG A 239 -34.67 -27.54 -37.02
C ARG A 239 -34.03 -28.60 -37.91
N ASP A 240 -32.76 -28.94 -37.67
CA ASP A 240 -32.04 -29.96 -38.42
C ASP A 240 -32.71 -31.35 -38.26
N ALA A 241 -33.20 -31.68 -37.06
CA ALA A 241 -33.96 -32.90 -36.79
C ALA A 241 -35.30 -32.94 -37.53
N ARG A 242 -36.01 -31.80 -37.63
CA ARG A 242 -37.23 -31.71 -38.43
C ARG A 242 -36.94 -31.88 -39.92
N GLU A 243 -35.89 -31.23 -40.43
CA GLU A 243 -35.51 -31.33 -41.84
C GLU A 243 -35.10 -32.75 -42.21
N THR A 244 -34.21 -33.37 -41.43
CA THR A 244 -33.82 -34.78 -41.61
C THR A 244 -35.02 -35.72 -41.51
N GLY A 245 -35.96 -35.46 -40.59
CA GLY A 245 -37.23 -36.18 -40.52
C GLY A 245 -38.06 -36.08 -41.82
N THR A 246 -38.16 -34.88 -42.41
CA THR A 246 -38.84 -34.72 -43.71
C THR A 246 -38.11 -35.39 -44.87
N GLN A 247 -36.78 -35.35 -44.90
CA GLN A 247 -35.98 -36.04 -45.92
C GLN A 247 -36.14 -37.55 -45.82
N LEU A 248 -36.12 -38.09 -44.60
CA LEU A 248 -36.33 -39.53 -44.35
C LEU A 248 -37.74 -39.97 -44.77
N GLN A 249 -38.76 -39.15 -44.52
CA GLN A 249 -40.11 -39.44 -44.97
C GLN A 249 -40.20 -39.44 -46.51
N ARG A 250 -39.58 -38.47 -47.19
CA ARG A 250 -39.49 -38.45 -48.66
C ARG A 250 -38.80 -39.69 -49.21
N LEU A 251 -37.65 -40.08 -48.63
CA LEU A 251 -36.93 -41.29 -49.01
C LEU A 251 -37.77 -42.56 -48.82
N LYS A 252 -38.53 -42.66 -47.72
CA LYS A 252 -39.47 -43.77 -47.50
C LYS A 252 -40.55 -43.83 -48.58
N GLU A 253 -41.13 -42.69 -48.93
CA GLU A 253 -42.14 -42.62 -50.00
C GLU A 253 -41.56 -42.99 -51.36
N GLU A 254 -40.34 -42.53 -51.67
CA GLU A 254 -39.62 -42.93 -52.89
C GLU A 254 -39.29 -44.42 -52.91
N TYR A 255 -38.84 -44.98 -51.80
CA TYR A 255 -38.59 -46.41 -51.67
C TYR A 255 -39.87 -47.22 -51.92
N VAL A 256 -41.00 -46.84 -51.31
CA VAL A 256 -42.29 -47.51 -51.52
C VAL A 256 -42.71 -47.41 -52.99
N LYS A 257 -42.54 -46.25 -53.64
CA LYS A 257 -42.83 -46.07 -55.07
C LYS A 257 -41.95 -46.96 -55.95
N LEU A 258 -40.65 -47.05 -55.66
CA LEU A 258 -39.72 -47.90 -56.40
C LEU A 258 -40.03 -49.39 -56.20
N ASP A 259 -40.33 -49.81 -54.97
CA ASP A 259 -40.76 -51.19 -54.68
C ASP A 259 -42.06 -51.54 -55.43
N GLN A 260 -43.05 -50.66 -55.43
CA GLN A 260 -44.27 -50.83 -56.23
C GLN A 260 -43.98 -50.92 -57.72
N ARG A 261 -43.13 -50.03 -58.26
CA ARG A 261 -42.72 -50.08 -59.68
C ARG A 261 -41.99 -51.38 -60.04
N LEU A 262 -41.12 -51.87 -59.16
CA LEU A 262 -40.43 -53.15 -59.34
C LEU A 262 -41.42 -54.32 -59.32
N ARG A 263 -42.36 -54.34 -58.37
CA ARG A 263 -43.42 -55.36 -58.35
C ARG A 263 -44.29 -55.31 -59.60
N GLU A 264 -44.63 -54.12 -60.09
CA GLU A 264 -45.35 -53.94 -61.35
C GLU A 264 -44.53 -54.39 -62.57
N SER A 265 -43.24 -54.06 -62.65
CA SER A 265 -42.39 -54.49 -63.76
C SER A 265 -42.23 -56.00 -63.77
N VAL A 266 -42.06 -56.63 -62.60
CA VAL A 266 -42.04 -58.08 -62.45
C VAL A 266 -43.37 -58.69 -62.86
N ARG A 267 -44.52 -58.13 -62.44
CA ARG A 267 -45.84 -58.60 -62.89
C ARG A 267 -46.04 -58.47 -64.40
N ARG A 268 -45.62 -57.34 -65.01
CA ARG A 268 -45.75 -57.12 -66.45
C ARG A 268 -44.81 -58.02 -67.26
N GLN A 269 -43.58 -58.26 -66.80
CA GLN A 269 -42.66 -59.20 -67.43
C GLN A 269 -43.11 -60.66 -67.25
N GLY A 270 -43.60 -61.04 -66.06
CA GLY A 270 -44.17 -62.36 -65.79
C GLY A 270 -45.45 -62.68 -66.56
N SER A 271 -46.08 -61.68 -67.20
CA SER A 271 -47.23 -61.88 -68.10
C SER A 271 -46.83 -62.11 -69.57
N LYS A 272 -45.60 -61.76 -69.97
CA LYS A 272 -45.13 -61.87 -71.36
C LYS A 272 -44.14 -63.01 -71.60
N ASN A 273 -43.51 -63.51 -70.55
CA ASN A 273 -42.78 -64.77 -70.56
C ASN A 273 -43.49 -65.72 -69.60
N PRO A 274 -43.71 -67.01 -69.92
CA PRO A 274 -44.04 -67.98 -68.86
C PRO A 274 -42.97 -67.84 -67.77
N PRO A 275 -43.34 -67.92 -66.47
CA PRO A 275 -42.39 -67.66 -65.41
C PRO A 275 -41.17 -68.55 -65.66
N LEU A 276 -39.99 -67.95 -65.74
CA LEU A 276 -38.72 -68.64 -66.03
C LEU A 276 -38.57 -69.91 -65.18
N LEU A 277 -39.13 -69.91 -63.96
CA LEU A 277 -39.22 -71.07 -63.07
C LEU A 277 -40.05 -72.24 -63.61
N ASP A 278 -41.17 -71.99 -64.29
CA ASP A 278 -41.99 -73.06 -64.89
C ASP A 278 -41.35 -73.59 -66.19
N GLN A 279 -40.65 -72.74 -66.95
CA GLN A 279 -39.80 -73.22 -68.07
C GLN A 279 -38.65 -74.09 -67.55
N LEU A 280 -37.96 -73.66 -66.49
CA LEU A 280 -36.90 -74.44 -65.83
C LEU A 280 -37.44 -75.76 -65.25
N ARG A 281 -38.67 -75.79 -64.71
CA ARG A 281 -39.31 -77.03 -64.23
C ARG A 281 -39.61 -78.04 -65.35
N GLN A 282 -39.86 -77.56 -66.55
CA GLN A 282 -40.20 -78.39 -67.71
C GLN A 282 -38.96 -78.83 -68.51
N MET A 283 -37.79 -78.25 -68.24
CA MET A 283 -36.53 -78.65 -68.86
C MET A 283 -36.08 -80.03 -68.38
N SER A 284 -35.39 -80.75 -69.27
CA SER A 284 -34.78 -82.03 -68.90
C SER A 284 -33.70 -81.80 -67.82
N PRO A 285 -33.47 -82.76 -66.90
CA PRO A 285 -32.46 -82.61 -65.85
C PRO A 285 -31.05 -82.35 -66.41
N GLU A 286 -30.76 -82.86 -67.61
CA GLU A 286 -29.48 -82.74 -68.29
C GLU A 286 -29.28 -81.32 -68.84
N ASP A 287 -30.32 -80.73 -69.44
CA ASP A 287 -30.30 -79.35 -69.95
C ASP A 287 -30.27 -78.32 -68.82
N LEU A 288 -30.93 -78.60 -67.69
CA LEU A 288 -30.97 -77.69 -66.54
C LEU A 288 -29.63 -77.63 -65.79
N LEU A 289 -28.90 -78.75 -65.75
CA LEU A 289 -27.59 -78.83 -65.12
C LEU A 289 -26.44 -78.51 -66.09
N GLY A 290 -26.71 -78.50 -67.39
CA GLY A 290 -25.70 -78.27 -68.44
C GLY A 290 -24.68 -79.42 -68.54
N VAL A 291 -25.10 -80.65 -68.23
CA VAL A 291 -24.22 -81.82 -68.17
C VAL A 291 -24.64 -82.82 -69.25
N THR A 292 -23.78 -83.03 -70.25
CA THR A 292 -24.06 -83.89 -71.41
C THR A 292 -23.65 -85.36 -71.23
N GLN A 293 -22.98 -85.72 -70.13
CA GLN A 293 -22.59 -87.10 -69.79
C GLN A 293 -22.79 -87.39 -68.30
N ARG A 294 -23.42 -88.54 -67.98
CA ARG A 294 -23.81 -88.93 -66.62
C ARG A 294 -22.63 -89.48 -65.82
N SER A 295 -21.72 -88.60 -65.41
CA SER A 295 -20.71 -88.89 -64.38
C SER A 295 -21.18 -88.34 -63.03
N ASP A 296 -21.09 -89.16 -61.97
CA ASP A 296 -21.47 -88.74 -60.61
C ASP A 296 -20.63 -87.57 -60.09
N ASP A 297 -19.39 -87.44 -60.57
CA ASP A 297 -18.49 -86.34 -60.23
C ASP A 297 -18.93 -85.01 -60.88
N ASP A 298 -19.43 -85.05 -62.11
CA ASP A 298 -19.88 -83.86 -62.83
C ASP A 298 -21.18 -83.29 -62.22
N ILE A 299 -22.11 -84.16 -61.84
CA ILE A 299 -23.33 -83.78 -61.12
C ILE A 299 -22.98 -83.20 -59.73
N GLY A 300 -22.00 -83.80 -59.04
CA GLY A 300 -21.50 -83.30 -57.76
C GLY A 300 -20.78 -81.95 -57.86
N GLN A 301 -20.12 -81.67 -58.98
CA GLN A 301 -19.48 -80.39 -59.26
C GLN A 301 -20.51 -79.32 -59.63
N ALA A 302 -21.51 -79.64 -60.45
CA ALA A 302 -22.62 -78.75 -60.78
C ALA A 302 -23.38 -78.31 -59.53
N ARG A 303 -23.74 -79.24 -58.64
CA ARG A 303 -24.42 -78.94 -57.37
C ARG A 303 -23.62 -77.97 -56.49
N ARG A 304 -22.30 -78.16 -56.38
CA ARG A 304 -21.42 -77.28 -55.61
C ARG A 304 -21.29 -75.88 -56.22
N ARG A 305 -21.25 -75.78 -57.55
CA ARG A 305 -21.23 -74.49 -58.26
C ARG A 305 -22.53 -73.70 -58.03
N PHE A 306 -23.69 -74.34 -58.12
CA PHE A 306 -24.94 -73.66 -57.85
C PHE A 306 -25.10 -73.28 -56.37
N ALA A 307 -24.66 -74.14 -55.44
CA ALA A 307 -24.67 -73.81 -54.00
C ALA A 307 -23.73 -72.64 -53.64
N SER A 308 -22.61 -72.48 -54.33
CA SER A 308 -21.70 -71.34 -54.09
C SER A 308 -22.23 -70.03 -54.68
N VAL A 309 -22.97 -70.09 -55.80
CA VAL A 309 -23.59 -68.92 -56.43
C VAL A 309 -24.80 -68.42 -55.63
N PHE A 310 -25.62 -69.33 -55.12
CA PHE A 310 -26.86 -69.04 -54.38
C PHE A 310 -26.71 -69.12 -52.85
N HIS A 311 -25.50 -68.87 -52.32
CA HIS A 311 -25.21 -68.99 -50.90
C HIS A 311 -26.01 -68.00 -50.04
N SER A 312 -26.47 -68.44 -48.86
CA SER A 312 -27.34 -67.68 -47.94
C SER A 312 -26.77 -66.33 -47.51
N ASP A 313 -25.45 -66.23 -47.29
CA ASP A 313 -24.78 -64.97 -46.94
C ASP A 313 -24.93 -63.87 -48.00
N ARG A 314 -25.07 -64.23 -49.29
CA ARG A 314 -25.32 -63.26 -50.37
C ARG A 314 -26.79 -62.85 -50.44
N ALA A 315 -27.70 -63.74 -50.03
CA ALA A 315 -29.13 -63.47 -49.98
C ALA A 315 -29.52 -62.58 -48.78
N ALA A 316 -28.76 -62.63 -47.67
CA ALA A 316 -29.03 -61.88 -46.45
C ALA A 316 -28.96 -60.34 -46.60
N GLN A 317 -28.28 -59.84 -47.64
CA GLN A 317 -28.18 -58.40 -47.94
C GLN A 317 -29.22 -57.92 -48.97
N LEU A 318 -30.07 -58.82 -49.47
CA LEU A 318 -31.06 -58.54 -50.51
C LEU A 318 -32.49 -58.53 -49.91
N PRO A 319 -33.47 -57.92 -50.59
CA PRO A 319 -34.86 -57.92 -50.15
C PRO A 319 -35.38 -59.36 -49.89
N PRO A 320 -36.26 -59.58 -48.89
CA PRO A 320 -36.70 -60.92 -48.48
C PRO A 320 -37.23 -61.80 -49.62
N TRP A 321 -37.90 -61.21 -50.62
CA TRP A 321 -38.42 -61.94 -51.77
C TRP A 321 -37.33 -62.52 -52.68
N VAL A 322 -36.11 -61.96 -52.66
CA VAL A 322 -34.96 -62.47 -53.42
C VAL A 322 -34.39 -63.72 -52.76
N ALA A 323 -34.39 -63.77 -51.42
CA ALA A 323 -34.01 -64.97 -50.67
C ALA A 323 -34.95 -66.13 -51.00
N ASP A 324 -36.28 -65.88 -50.99
CA ASP A 324 -37.29 -66.89 -51.37
C ASP A 324 -37.07 -67.42 -52.81
N LEU A 325 -36.69 -66.55 -53.75
CA LEU A 325 -36.40 -66.96 -55.13
C LEU A 325 -35.15 -67.83 -55.23
N PHE A 326 -34.10 -67.50 -54.49
CA PHE A 326 -32.84 -68.24 -54.48
C PHE A 326 -33.05 -69.65 -53.90
N ASP A 327 -33.84 -69.77 -52.85
CA ASP A 327 -34.21 -71.07 -52.25
C ASP A 327 -35.01 -71.92 -53.24
N HIS A 328 -35.97 -71.33 -53.97
CA HIS A 328 -36.73 -72.05 -55.00
C HIS A 328 -35.85 -72.56 -56.14
N LEU A 329 -34.90 -71.75 -56.63
CA LEU A 329 -33.96 -72.14 -57.69
C LEU A 329 -33.02 -73.25 -57.23
N LEU A 330 -32.49 -73.14 -56.01
CA LEU A 330 -31.63 -74.16 -55.42
C LEU A 330 -32.37 -75.49 -55.21
N GLY A 331 -33.66 -75.43 -54.83
CA GLY A 331 -34.55 -76.58 -54.77
C GLY A 331 -34.74 -77.28 -56.12
N LEU A 332 -34.93 -76.52 -57.21
CA LEU A 332 -35.06 -77.07 -58.57
C LEU A 332 -33.76 -77.75 -59.03
N VAL A 333 -32.60 -77.13 -58.81
CA VAL A 333 -31.29 -77.70 -59.17
C VAL A 333 -31.01 -78.97 -58.38
N ASN A 334 -31.28 -78.99 -57.07
CA ASN A 334 -31.10 -80.19 -56.25
C ASN A 334 -31.99 -81.34 -56.73
N ALA A 335 -33.27 -81.07 -57.02
CA ALA A 335 -34.19 -82.06 -57.55
C ALA A 335 -33.78 -82.60 -58.94
N ALA A 336 -33.17 -81.75 -59.78
CA ALA A 336 -32.61 -82.18 -61.07
C ALA A 336 -31.36 -83.05 -60.89
N CYS A 337 -30.43 -82.68 -59.99
CA CYS A 337 -29.26 -83.49 -59.65
C CYS A 337 -29.67 -84.87 -59.13
N ASP A 338 -30.69 -84.94 -58.28
CA ASP A 338 -31.16 -86.21 -57.70
C ASP A 338 -31.88 -87.09 -58.75
N LYS A 339 -32.54 -86.49 -59.75
CA LYS A 339 -33.13 -87.21 -60.88
C LYS A 339 -32.10 -87.67 -61.91
N ALA A 340 -31.03 -86.91 -62.15
CA ALA A 340 -29.97 -87.25 -63.10
C ALA A 340 -29.05 -88.38 -62.61
N ARG A 341 -29.04 -88.65 -61.30
CA ARG A 341 -28.36 -89.80 -60.68
C ARG A 341 -29.14 -91.12 -60.77
N LYS A 342 -30.43 -91.07 -61.11
CA LYS A 342 -31.27 -92.26 -61.38
C LYS A 342 -31.24 -92.59 -62.86
#